data_AF-A0A0G4MK34-F1
#
_entry.id   AF-A0A0G4MK34-F1
#
_cell.length_a   1.000
_cell.length_b   1.000
_cell.length_c   1.000
_cell.angle_alpha   90.00
_cell.angle_beta   90.00
_cell.angle_gamma   90.00
#
_symmetry.space_group_name_H-M   'P 1'
#
loop_
_entity.id
_entity.type
_entity.pdbx_description
1 polymer ?
#
loop_
_entity_poly.entity_id
_entity_poly.type
_entity_poly.pdbx_seq_one_letter_code
_entity_poly.pdbx_strand_id
1 'polypeptide(L)'
;MAKDSAIGSSFDQHVVGGYRFLMRYYSPGDEIYMFGFSRGAYVARFLAEMLDYVGLLAHGNEEMVIFAWNAFSQWQCRRANSTPEGKEDKEKMYKFLKG
;
A
#
# COMPACT_ATOMS: atom_id res chain seq x y z
N MET A 1 -0.54 -6.60 22.79
CA MET A 1 -0.57 -6.00 21.42
C MET A 1 0.81 -6.19 20.81
N ALA A 2 1.02 -7.21 19.99
CA ALA A 2 2.32 -7.49 19.33
C ALA A 2 2.18 -8.21 17.98
N LYS A 3 0.93 -8.44 17.51
CA LYS A 3 0.65 -9.20 16.29
C LYS A 3 0.57 -8.34 15.04
N ASP A 4 0.44 -7.02 15.16
CA ASP A 4 0.26 -6.12 14.01
C ASP A 4 1.59 -5.55 13.47
N SER A 5 2.59 -5.30 14.33
CA SER A 5 3.86 -4.70 13.88
C SER A 5 4.75 -5.65 13.06
N ALA A 6 4.73 -6.96 13.31
CA ALA A 6 5.54 -7.93 12.55
C ALA A 6 4.92 -8.27 11.18
N ILE A 7 3.61 -8.13 11.04
CA ILE A 7 2.90 -8.32 9.77
C ILE A 7 3.02 -7.06 8.92
N GLY A 8 2.93 -5.87 9.53
CA GLY A 8 3.07 -4.59 8.85
C GLY A 8 4.45 -4.35 8.24
N SER A 9 5.53 -4.75 8.94
CA SER A 9 6.91 -4.50 8.50
C SER A 9 7.48 -5.47 7.45
N SER A 10 6.82 -6.60 7.20
CA SER A 10 7.16 -7.49 6.07
C SER A 10 6.30 -7.20 4.86
N PHE A 11 5.05 -6.77 5.09
CA PHE A 11 4.11 -6.42 4.04
C PHE A 11 4.55 -5.17 3.27
N ASP A 12 4.86 -4.08 3.98
CA ASP A 12 5.35 -2.84 3.37
C ASP A 12 6.64 -3.08 2.57
N GLN A 13 7.56 -3.89 3.09
CA GLN A 13 8.79 -4.30 2.41
C GLN A 13 8.50 -5.03 1.09
N HIS A 14 7.49 -5.90 1.05
CA HIS A 14 7.12 -6.58 -0.19
C HIS A 14 6.51 -5.63 -1.23
N VAL A 15 5.63 -4.71 -0.81
CA VAL A 15 5.03 -3.71 -1.73
C VAL A 15 6.11 -2.74 -2.24
N VAL A 16 6.90 -2.16 -1.34
CA VAL A 16 7.98 -1.24 -1.68
C VAL A 16 9.07 -1.94 -2.50
N GLY A 17 9.38 -3.20 -2.20
CA GLY A 17 10.32 -4.01 -2.97
C GLY A 17 9.87 -4.23 -4.41
N GLY A 18 8.59 -4.57 -4.61
CA GLY A 18 7.99 -4.67 -5.95
C GLY A 18 7.99 -3.34 -6.70
N TYR A 19 7.70 -2.24 -6.00
CA TYR A 19 7.74 -0.90 -6.57
C TYR A 19 9.15 -0.53 -7.05
N ARG A 20 10.19 -0.77 -6.24
CA ARG A 20 11.60 -0.58 -6.61
C ARG A 20 12.04 -1.45 -7.78
N PHE A 21 11.58 -2.71 -7.81
CA PHE A 21 11.84 -3.59 -8.94
C PHE A 21 11.30 -2.99 -10.25
N LEU A 22 10.05 -2.51 -10.24
CA LEU A 22 9.48 -1.85 -11.40
C LEU A 22 10.24 -0.57 -11.76
N MET A 23 10.59 0.28 -10.79
CA MET A 23 11.39 1.48 -11.06
C MET A 23 12.73 1.18 -11.73
N ARG A 24 13.30 0.00 -11.47
CA ARG A 24 14.60 -0.40 -11.99
C ARG A 24 14.53 -0.98 -13.39
N TYR A 25 13.45 -1.68 -13.73
CA TYR A 25 13.41 -2.53 -14.92
C TYR A 25 12.29 -2.20 -15.91
N TYR A 26 11.27 -1.42 -15.50
CA TYR A 26 10.20 -1.01 -16.40
C TYR A 26 10.74 -0.07 -17.48
N SER A 27 10.40 -0.37 -18.72
CA SER A 27 10.58 0.50 -19.88
C SER A 27 9.22 0.94 -20.43
N PRO A 28 9.11 2.17 -20.98
CA PRO A 28 7.87 2.61 -21.59
C PRO A 28 7.39 1.65 -22.68
N GLY A 29 6.16 1.15 -22.54
CA GLY A 29 5.56 0.16 -23.43
C GLY A 29 5.52 -1.26 -22.85
N ASP A 30 6.17 -1.52 -21.72
CA ASP A 30 6.08 -2.80 -21.04
C ASP A 30 4.68 -3.00 -20.43
N GLU A 31 4.20 -4.24 -20.49
CA GLU A 31 2.98 -4.64 -19.80
C GLU A 31 3.31 -5.23 -18.43
N ILE A 32 2.61 -4.75 -17.39
CA ILE A 32 2.79 -5.21 -16.01
C ILE A 32 1.67 -6.18 -15.65
N TYR A 33 2.05 -7.41 -15.32
CA TYR A 33 1.14 -8.45 -14.83
C TYR A 33 1.42 -8.74 -13.37
N MET A 34 0.36 -8.76 -12.54
CA MET A 34 0.47 -9.06 -11.11
C MET A 34 -0.36 -10.29 -10.75
N PHE A 35 0.24 -11.21 -10.02
CA PHE A 35 -0.40 -12.41 -9.52
C PHE A 35 -0.16 -12.54 -8.03
N GLY A 36 -1.13 -13.10 -7.31
CA GLY A 36 -0.98 -13.34 -5.89
C GLY A 36 -2.04 -14.27 -5.33
N PHE A 37 -1.67 -15.00 -4.29
CA PHE A 37 -2.58 -15.87 -3.54
C PHE A 37 -2.54 -15.52 -2.05
N SER A 38 -3.69 -15.54 -1.38
CA SER A 38 -3.83 -15.20 0.04
C SER A 38 -3.15 -13.85 0.36
N ARG A 39 -2.10 -13.83 1.18
CA ARG A 39 -1.31 -12.63 1.49
C ARG A 39 -0.65 -12.01 0.26
N GLY A 40 -0.19 -12.82 -0.68
CA GLY A 40 0.43 -12.34 -1.93
C GLY A 40 -0.57 -11.57 -2.80
N ALA A 41 -1.85 -11.96 -2.80
CA ALA A 41 -2.90 -11.23 -3.52
C ALA A 41 -3.09 -9.82 -2.92
N TYR A 42 -2.97 -9.72 -1.59
CA TYR A 42 -3.06 -8.43 -0.89
C TYR A 42 -1.87 -7.51 -1.23
N VAL A 43 -0.65 -8.07 -1.28
CA VAL A 43 0.55 -7.33 -1.72
C VAL A 43 0.39 -6.84 -3.16
N ALA A 44 0.00 -7.73 -4.08
CA ALA A 44 -0.21 -7.40 -5.48
C ALA A 44 -1.23 -6.26 -5.65
N ARG A 45 -2.36 -6.33 -4.93
CA ARG A 45 -3.38 -5.27 -4.95
C ARG A 45 -2.81 -3.92 -4.48
N PHE A 46 -2.10 -3.90 -3.36
CA PHE A 46 -1.51 -2.67 -2.83
C PHE A 46 -0.44 -2.10 -3.76
N LEU A 47 0.37 -2.94 -4.40
CA LEU A 47 1.34 -2.50 -5.38
C LEU A 47 0.65 -1.86 -6.59
N ALA A 48 -0.42 -2.48 -7.12
CA ALA A 48 -1.22 -1.90 -8.20
C ALA A 48 -1.84 -0.55 -7.79
N GLU A 49 -2.42 -0.47 -6.60
CA GLU A 49 -3.00 0.79 -6.08
C GLU A 49 -1.91 1.87 -5.86
N MET A 50 -0.71 1.49 -5.44
CA MET A 50 0.41 2.42 -5.30
C MET A 50 0.88 2.96 -6.64
N LEU A 51 0.96 2.10 -7.68
CA LEU A 51 1.27 2.53 -9.04
C LEU A 51 0.19 3.45 -9.62
N ASP A 52 -1.09 3.15 -9.38
CA ASP A 52 -2.21 3.96 -9.85
C ASP A 52 -2.23 5.36 -9.20
N TYR A 53 -2.04 5.42 -7.88
CA TYR A 53 -2.10 6.68 -7.15
C TYR A 53 -0.83 7.53 -7.26
N VAL A 54 0.36 6.91 -7.13
CA VAL A 54 1.64 7.63 -7.11
C VAL A 54 2.25 7.74 -8.51
N GLY A 55 1.94 6.80 -9.41
CA GLY A 55 2.72 6.56 -10.61
C GLY A 55 3.99 5.76 -10.31
N LEU A 56 4.83 5.57 -11.32
CA LEU A 56 6.14 4.95 -11.19
C LEU A 56 7.24 6.03 -11.26
N LEU A 57 8.07 6.11 -10.23
CA LEU A 57 9.20 7.03 -10.22
C LEU A 57 10.27 6.62 -11.25
N ALA A 58 10.96 7.61 -11.80
CA ALA A 58 12.06 7.37 -12.73
C ALA A 58 13.23 6.62 -12.08
N HIS A 59 13.94 5.84 -12.90
CA HIS A 59 15.15 5.13 -12.49
C HIS A 59 16.18 6.09 -11.85
N GLY A 60 16.77 5.69 -10.73
CA GLY A 60 17.78 6.49 -9.99
C GLY A 60 17.22 7.33 -8.83
N ASN A 61 15.89 7.51 -8.73
CA ASN A 61 15.25 8.28 -7.66
C ASN A 61 14.87 7.41 -6.44
N GLU A 62 15.72 6.48 -6.03
CA GLU A 62 15.44 5.51 -4.95
C GLU A 62 15.15 6.16 -3.60
N GLU A 63 15.80 7.29 -3.31
CA GLU A 63 15.56 8.08 -2.09
C GLU A 63 14.12 8.61 -2.01
N MET A 64 13.47 8.80 -3.18
CA MET A 64 12.09 9.28 -3.23
C MET A 64 11.05 8.22 -2.90
N VAL A 65 11.44 6.94 -2.86
CA VAL A 65 10.55 5.82 -2.62
C VAL A 65 9.90 5.89 -1.24
N ILE A 66 10.61 6.39 -0.22
CA ILE A 66 10.03 6.54 1.12
C ILE A 66 8.91 7.59 1.13
N PHE A 67 9.06 8.67 0.37
CA PHE A 67 8.03 9.70 0.25
C PHE A 67 6.83 9.19 -0.55
N ALA A 68 7.07 8.44 -1.63
CA ALA A 68 6.02 7.74 -2.37
C ALA A 68 5.20 6.82 -1.46
N TRP A 69 5.88 5.99 -0.66
CA TRP A 69 5.23 5.11 0.32
C TRP A 69 4.41 5.89 1.36
N ASN A 70 4.96 6.97 1.91
CA ASN A 70 4.28 7.80 2.89
C ASN A 70 3.03 8.48 2.31
N ALA A 71 3.12 8.98 1.08
CA ALA A 71 1.98 9.59 0.39
C ALA A 71 0.87 8.56 0.13
N PHE A 72 1.23 7.39 -0.37
CA PHE A 72 0.31 6.27 -0.60
C PHE A 72 -0.34 5.78 0.69
N SER A 73 0.44 5.56 1.76
CA SER A 73 -0.06 5.10 3.06
C SER A 73 -1.08 6.07 3.66
N GLN A 74 -0.79 7.38 3.59
CA GLN A 74 -1.73 8.40 4.04
C GLN A 74 -3.01 8.42 3.21
N TRP A 75 -2.89 8.26 1.88
CA TRP A 75 -4.04 8.17 0.99
C TRP A 75 -4.91 6.94 1.29
N GLN A 76 -4.30 5.76 1.50
CA GLN A 76 -5.02 4.54 1.90
C GLN A 76 -5.80 4.74 3.20
N CYS A 77 -5.17 5.32 4.22
CA CYS A 77 -5.82 5.62 5.50
C CYS A 77 -7.02 6.57 5.30
N ARG A 78 -6.89 7.61 4.47
CA ARG A 78 -8.02 8.51 4.16
C ARG A 78 -9.14 7.79 3.42
N ARG A 79 -8.81 6.96 2.42
CA ARG A 79 -9.81 6.20 1.66
C ARG A 79 -10.60 5.28 2.57
N ALA A 80 -9.92 4.51 3.42
CA ALA A 80 -10.57 3.65 4.42
C ALA A 80 -11.53 4.45 5.30
N ASN A 81 -11.11 5.60 5.84
CA ASN A 81 -11.96 6.47 6.67
C ASN A 81 -13.13 7.15 5.91
N SER A 82 -13.07 7.20 4.57
CA SER A 82 -14.07 7.89 3.75
C SER A 82 -15.21 6.97 3.30
N THR A 83 -14.95 5.66 3.25
CA THR A 83 -15.96 4.65 2.88
C THR A 83 -17.07 4.55 3.93
N PRO A 84 -18.33 4.25 3.52
CA PRO A 84 -19.43 4.01 4.46
C PRO A 84 -19.08 2.95 5.51
N GLU A 85 -18.43 1.86 5.09
CA GLU A 85 -17.97 0.75 5.95
C GLU A 85 -16.91 1.22 6.96
N GLY A 86 -15.90 1.97 6.52
CA GLY A 86 -14.87 2.48 7.44
C GLY A 86 -15.38 3.55 8.40
N LYS A 87 -16.43 4.29 8.04
CA LYS A 87 -17.13 5.18 8.98
C LYS A 87 -17.89 4.39 10.03
N GLU A 88 -18.60 3.33 9.63
CA GLU A 88 -19.31 2.44 10.55
C GLU A 88 -18.36 1.74 11.53
N ASP A 89 -17.24 1.20 11.06
CA ASP A 89 -16.27 0.51 11.91
C ASP A 89 -15.60 1.45 12.91
N LYS A 90 -15.30 2.68 12.48
CA LYS A 90 -14.82 3.75 13.36
C LYS A 90 -15.88 4.13 14.39
N GLU A 91 -17.15 4.23 14.00
CA GLU A 91 -18.26 4.55 14.90
C GLU A 91 -18.51 3.43 15.92
N LYS A 92 -18.47 2.16 15.49
CA LYS A 92 -18.55 0.98 16.37
C LYS A 92 -17.40 0.97 17.39
N MET A 93 -16.18 1.27 16.95
CA MET A 93 -15.02 1.37 17.84
C MET A 93 -15.14 2.52 18.85
N TYR A 94 -15.61 3.69 18.41
CA TYR A 94 -15.87 4.81 19.32
C TYR A 94 -16.95 4.51 20.36
N LYS A 95 -18.01 3.76 19.99
CA LYS A 95 -19.06 3.31 20.92
C LYS A 95 -18.51 2.31 21.95
N PHE A 96 -17.66 1.38 21.53
CA PHE A 96 -17.03 0.39 22.42
C PHE A 96 -16.10 1.04 23.46
N LEU A 97 -15.34 2.08 23.10
CA LEU A 97 -14.40 2.76 24.00
C LEU A 97 -15.06 3.73 25.00
N LYS A 98 -16.32 4.10 24.77
CA LYS A 98 -17.09 5.01 25.65
C LYS A 98 -18.15 4.29 26.51
N GLY A 99 -18.28 2.98 26.35
CA GLY A 99 -19.18 2.12 27.13
C GLY A 99 -18.55 1.61 28.40
#